data_AF-A0A7J6W0P3-F1
#
_entry.id   AF-A0A7J6W0P3-F1
#
_cell.length_a   1.000
_cell.length_b   1.000
_cell.length_c   1.000
_cell.angle_alpha   90.00
_cell.angle_beta   90.00
_cell.angle_gamma   90.00
#
_symmetry.space_group_name_H-M   'P 1'
#
loop_
_entity.id
_entity.type
_entity.pdbx_description
1 polymer ?
#
loop_
_entity_poly.entity_id
_entity_poly.type
_entity_poly.pdbx_seq_one_letter_code
_entity_poly.pdbx_strand_id
1 'polypeptide(L)'
;MIMSYIKHETCIILAVTPANTDLATSDALQMAKSADPAGSRTIGVITKLDIMDKGTNACNFLLGRAVPLKLGYIGIVNRSQADINQNCSIAEALASEEKFFRSRPVVSLSEMI
;
A
#
# COMPACT_ATOMS: atom_id res chain seq x y z
N MET A 1 -2.18 22.28 -4.76
CA MET A 1 -1.99 22.14 -3.30
C MET A 1 -1.07 20.97 -2.92
N ILE A 2 -1.13 19.78 -3.53
CA ILE A 2 -0.20 18.67 -3.21
C ILE A 2 1.17 18.84 -3.88
N MET A 3 1.18 19.20 -5.17
CA MET A 3 2.41 19.35 -5.97
C MET A 3 3.42 20.34 -5.38
N SER A 4 2.98 21.34 -4.61
CA SER A 4 3.89 22.28 -3.94
C SER A 4 4.74 21.61 -2.86
N TYR A 5 4.26 20.53 -2.24
CA TYR A 5 5.01 19.78 -1.23
C TYR A 5 5.87 18.70 -1.87
N ILE A 6 5.28 17.86 -2.72
CA ILE A 6 5.94 16.65 -3.21
C ILE A 6 7.03 16.93 -4.26
N LYS A 7 7.12 18.16 -4.80
CA LYS A 7 8.21 18.59 -5.69
C LYS A 7 9.53 18.82 -4.96
N HIS A 8 9.52 19.05 -3.65
CA HIS A 8 10.75 19.19 -2.89
C HIS A 8 11.50 17.87 -2.84
N GLU A 9 12.79 17.88 -3.18
CA GLU A 9 13.63 16.66 -3.24
C GLU A 9 13.79 15.97 -1.89
N THR A 10 13.70 16.73 -0.80
CA THR A 10 13.76 16.22 0.58
C THR A 10 12.44 15.60 1.07
N CYS A 11 11.35 15.73 0.31
CA CYS A 11 10.06 15.18 0.68
C CYS A 11 9.96 13.70 0.26
N ILE A 12 9.76 12.81 1.24
CA ILE A 12 9.39 11.41 0.97
C ILE A 12 7.90 11.36 0.63
N ILE A 13 7.56 10.67 -0.46
CA ILE A 13 6.19 10.50 -0.91
C ILE A 13 5.68 9.14 -0.45
N LEU A 14 4.62 9.13 0.34
CA LEU A 14 3.88 7.92 0.70
C LEU A 14 2.66 7.79 -0.22
N ALA A 15 2.78 6.99 -1.28
CA ALA A 15 1.73 6.82 -2.29
C ALA A 15 0.75 5.72 -1.86
N VAL A 16 -0.30 6.11 -1.13
CA VAL A 16 -1.31 5.20 -0.58
C VAL A 16 -2.36 4.85 -1.63
N THR A 17 -2.53 3.55 -1.90
CA THR A 17 -3.52 3.02 -2.86
C THR A 17 -4.29 1.86 -2.22
N PRO A 18 -5.63 1.77 -2.36
CA PRO A 18 -6.38 0.64 -1.85
C PRO A 18 -6.27 -0.57 -2.79
N ALA A 19 -6.19 -1.77 -2.22
CA ALA A 19 -5.92 -3.01 -2.95
C ALA A 19 -7.06 -3.49 -3.86
N ASN A 20 -8.25 -2.89 -3.73
CA ASN A 20 -9.40 -3.15 -4.60
C ASN A 20 -9.42 -2.30 -5.88
N THR A 21 -8.37 -1.51 -6.12
CA THR A 21 -8.22 -0.67 -7.32
C THR A 21 -6.95 -1.05 -8.06
N ASP A 22 -6.93 -0.83 -9.39
CA ASP A 22 -5.73 -1.07 -10.20
C ASP A 22 -4.66 0.00 -9.94
N LEU A 23 -3.46 -0.42 -9.55
CA LEU A 23 -2.33 0.48 -9.28
C LEU A 23 -2.00 1.41 -10.44
N ALA A 24 -2.13 0.94 -11.69
CA ALA A 24 -1.80 1.75 -12.86
C ALA A 24 -2.72 2.99 -12.99
N THR A 25 -3.92 2.90 -12.43
CA THR A 25 -4.91 3.98 -12.43
C THR A 25 -4.88 4.83 -11.16
N SER A 26 -3.97 4.55 -10.21
CA SER A 26 -3.88 5.28 -8.95
C SER A 26 -3.40 6.72 -9.15
N ASP A 27 -4.27 7.68 -8.83
CA ASP A 27 -3.95 9.12 -8.83
C ASP A 27 -2.73 9.43 -7.95
N ALA A 28 -2.59 8.74 -6.82
CA ALA A 28 -1.45 8.92 -5.90
C ALA A 28 -0.13 8.54 -6.57
N LEU A 29 -0.09 7.41 -7.29
CA LEU A 29 1.11 6.98 -8.02
C LEU A 29 1.37 7.85 -9.25
N GLN A 30 0.34 8.32 -9.96
CA GLN A 30 0.52 9.22 -11.10
C GLN A 30 1.10 10.58 -10.67
N MET A 31 0.60 11.15 -9.58
CA MET A 31 1.16 12.37 -8.99
C MET A 31 2.58 12.15 -8.48
N ALA A 32 2.83 11.03 -7.79
CA ALA A 32 4.17 10.69 -7.32
C ALA A 32 5.15 10.55 -8.49
N LYS A 33 4.77 9.85 -9.57
CA LYS A 33 5.58 9.69 -10.79
C LYS A 33 5.90 11.02 -11.46
N SER A 34 4.95 11.97 -11.43
CA SER A 34 5.15 13.31 -11.99
C SER A 34 6.16 14.14 -11.18
N ALA A 35 6.25 13.92 -9.86
CA ALA A 35 7.17 14.64 -8.98
C ALA A 35 8.50 13.89 -8.73
N ASP A 36 8.51 12.56 -8.84
CA ASP A 36 9.63 11.65 -8.65
C ASP A 36 9.65 10.59 -9.77
N PRO A 37 10.04 10.94 -11.01
CA PRO A 37 10.03 10.01 -12.15
C PRO A 37 10.93 8.79 -11.94
N ALA A 38 12.00 8.93 -11.16
CA ALA A 38 12.93 7.84 -10.84
C ALA A 38 12.43 6.91 -9.73
N GLY A 39 11.34 7.29 -9.02
CA GLY A 39 10.79 6.52 -7.90
C GLY A 39 11.78 6.34 -6.75
N SER A 40 12.74 7.26 -6.57
CA SER A 40 13.83 7.14 -5.59
C SER A 40 13.43 7.54 -4.17
N ARG A 41 12.36 8.31 -4.02
CA ARG A 41 11.88 8.83 -2.72
C ARG A 41 10.38 8.59 -2.52
N THR A 42 9.83 7.65 -3.29
CA THR A 42 8.42 7.25 -3.23
C THR A 42 8.31 5.83 -2.69
N ILE A 43 7.49 5.65 -1.66
CA ILE A 43 7.11 4.35 -1.09
C ILE A 43 5.65 4.10 -1.47
N GLY A 44 5.38 2.95 -2.06
CA GLY A 44 4.01 2.52 -2.33
C GLY A 44 3.39 1.89 -1.09
N VAL A 45 2.19 2.30 -0.71
CA VAL A 45 1.46 1.69 0.41
C VAL A 45 0.15 1.13 -0.10
N ILE A 46 -0.03 -0.18 0.04
CA ILE A 46 -1.22 -0.89 -0.37
C ILE A 46 -2.09 -1.14 0.86
N THR A 47 -3.28 -0.54 0.89
CA THR A 47 -4.23 -0.66 2.01
C THR A 47 -5.39 -1.58 1.67
N LYS A 48 -6.21 -1.94 2.67
CA LYS A 48 -7.45 -2.70 2.46
C LYS A 48 -7.24 -4.08 1.83
N LEU A 49 -6.12 -4.75 2.18
CA LEU A 49 -5.80 -6.09 1.68
C LEU A 49 -6.81 -7.16 2.14
N ASP A 50 -7.54 -6.88 3.20
CA ASP A 50 -8.57 -7.72 3.80
C ASP A 50 -9.84 -7.87 2.95
N ILE A 51 -10.15 -6.86 2.12
CA ILE A 51 -11.34 -6.82 1.27
C ILE A 51 -11.05 -7.02 -0.22
N MET A 52 -9.88 -7.55 -0.57
CA MET A 52 -9.58 -7.92 -1.95
C MET A 52 -10.50 -9.05 -2.43
N ASP A 53 -10.94 -8.96 -3.68
CA ASP A 53 -11.76 -9.99 -4.31
C ASP A 53 -11.02 -11.33 -4.34
N LYS A 54 -11.77 -12.40 -4.03
CA LYS A 54 -11.25 -13.77 -4.07
C LYS A 54 -10.85 -14.12 -5.51
N GLY A 55 -9.54 -14.29 -5.74
CA GLY A 55 -8.98 -14.57 -7.06
C GLY A 55 -7.98 -13.51 -7.55
N THR A 56 -7.93 -12.35 -6.90
CA THR A 56 -6.95 -11.29 -7.19
C THR A 56 -5.75 -11.43 -6.26
N ASN A 57 -4.54 -11.50 -6.82
CA ASN A 57 -3.32 -11.64 -6.02
C ASN A 57 -2.61 -10.28 -5.87
N ALA A 58 -2.45 -9.83 -4.62
CA ALA A 58 -1.71 -8.62 -4.28
C ALA A 58 -0.21 -8.71 -4.60
N CYS A 59 0.33 -9.91 -4.85
CA CYS A 59 1.75 -10.13 -5.16
C CYS A 59 2.26 -9.21 -6.26
N ASN A 60 1.51 -9.03 -7.35
CA ASN A 60 1.99 -8.19 -8.46
C ASN A 60 2.15 -6.72 -8.05
N PHE A 61 1.34 -6.27 -7.11
CA PHE A 61 1.41 -4.92 -6.53
C PHE A 61 2.57 -4.82 -5.54
N LEU A 62 2.67 -5.76 -4.61
CA LEU A 62 3.68 -5.76 -3.55
C LEU A 62 5.10 -6.00 -4.08
N LEU A 63 5.24 -6.75 -5.17
CA LEU A 63 6.51 -6.98 -5.86
C LEU A 63 6.88 -5.85 -6.84
N GLY A 64 6.06 -4.80 -6.97
CA GLY A 64 6.34 -3.65 -7.82
C GLY A 64 6.40 -3.96 -9.32
N ARG A 65 5.74 -5.05 -9.77
CA ARG A 65 5.77 -5.48 -11.18
C ARG A 65 4.97 -4.55 -12.10
N ALA A 66 3.91 -3.92 -11.58
CA ALA A 66 3.06 -3.01 -12.35
C ALA A 66 3.69 -1.60 -12.46
N VAL A 67 4.07 -1.02 -11.32
CA VAL A 67 4.72 0.28 -11.23
C VAL A 67 5.98 0.11 -10.38
N PRO A 68 7.19 0.23 -10.96
CA PRO A 68 8.42 0.02 -10.20
C PRO A 68 8.76 1.25 -9.33
N LEU A 69 9.01 1.01 -8.05
CA LEU A 69 9.50 1.99 -7.07
C LEU A 69 10.78 1.46 -6.42
N LYS A 70 11.81 2.31 -6.26
CA LYS A 70 13.09 1.86 -5.69
C LYS A 70 12.98 1.48 -4.22
N LEU A 71 12.06 2.12 -3.49
CA LEU A 71 11.79 1.82 -2.08
C LEU A 71 10.74 0.72 -1.89
N GLY A 72 10.21 0.18 -2.98
CA GLY A 72 9.25 -0.92 -2.96
C GLY A 72 7.85 -0.55 -2.47
N TYR A 73 7.12 -1.57 -2.05
CA TYR A 73 5.73 -1.50 -1.61
C TYR A 73 5.55 -2.15 -0.25
N ILE A 74 4.63 -1.59 0.55
CA ILE A 74 4.26 -2.09 1.88
C ILE A 74 2.75 -2.32 1.90
N GLY A 75 2.33 -3.53 2.24
CA GLY A 75 0.94 -3.89 2.42
C GLY A 75 0.50 -3.71 3.87
N ILE A 76 -0.64 -3.06 4.12
CA ILE A 76 -1.20 -2.85 5.45
C ILE A 76 -2.70 -3.13 5.50
N VAL A 77 -3.19 -3.45 6.70
CA VAL A 77 -4.62 -3.53 7.03
C VAL A 77 -4.92 -2.57 8.17
N ASN A 78 -5.73 -1.56 7.87
CA ASN A 78 -6.14 -0.54 8.84
C ASN A 78 -7.47 -0.88 9.50
N ARG A 79 -7.82 -0.13 10.55
CA ARG A 79 -9.14 -0.18 11.19
C ARG A 79 -10.25 0.08 10.16
N SER A 80 -11.28 -0.74 10.20
CA SER A 80 -12.52 -0.53 9.47
C SER A 80 -13.35 0.60 10.11
N GLN A 81 -14.41 1.05 9.42
CA GLN A 81 -15.35 2.00 10.00
C GLN A 81 -16.03 1.44 11.25
N ALA A 82 -16.29 0.12 11.30
CA ALA A 82 -16.88 -0.53 12.46
C ALA A 82 -15.92 -0.50 13.66
N ASP A 83 -14.64 -0.78 13.43
CA ASP A 83 -13.60 -0.74 14.48
C ASP A 83 -13.46 0.67 15.06
N ILE A 84 -13.51 1.70 14.22
CA ILE A 84 -13.49 3.10 14.65
C ILE A 84 -14.70 3.41 15.53
N ASN A 85 -15.90 3.00 15.10
CA ASN A 85 -17.14 3.22 15.86
C ASN A 85 -17.15 2.49 17.21
N GLN A 86 -16.42 1.38 17.31
CA GLN A 86 -16.24 0.61 18.55
C GLN A 86 -15.06 1.08 19.40
N ASN A 87 -14.39 2.17 19.02
CA ASN A 87 -13.18 2.69 19.69
C ASN A 87 -12.05 1.65 19.81
N CYS A 88 -11.90 0.79 18.80
CA CYS A 88 -10.81 -0.18 18.73
C CYS A 88 -9.45 0.53 18.88
N SER A 89 -8.68 0.07 19.86
CA SER A 89 -7.37 0.63 20.17
C SER A 89 -6.37 0.32 19.05
N ILE A 90 -5.28 1.08 19.03
CA ILE A 90 -4.20 0.84 18.07
C ILE A 90 -3.56 -0.54 18.30
N ALA A 91 -3.43 -0.96 19.57
CA ALA A 91 -2.86 -2.26 19.91
C ALA A 91 -3.72 -3.43 19.39
N GLU A 92 -5.05 -3.33 19.52
CA GLU A 92 -5.98 -4.34 18.98
C GLU A 92 -5.98 -4.38 17.46
N ALA A 93 -5.88 -3.22 16.81
CA ALA A 93 -5.78 -3.12 15.36
C ALA A 93 -4.49 -3.79 14.83
N LEU A 94 -3.35 -3.52 15.47
CA LEU A 94 -2.06 -4.15 15.13
C LEU A 94 -2.08 -5.67 15.34
N ALA A 95 -2.66 -6.14 16.44
CA ALA A 95 -2.83 -7.57 16.70
C ALA A 95 -3.73 -8.25 15.63
N SER A 96 -4.75 -7.54 15.17
CA SER A 96 -5.65 -8.00 14.11
C SER A 96 -4.95 -8.05 12.74
N GLU A 97 -4.17 -7.03 12.42
CA GLU A 97 -3.32 -6.98 11.22
C GLU A 97 -2.30 -8.13 11.21
N GLU A 98 -1.60 -8.35 12.33
CA GLU A 98 -0.66 -9.46 12.46
C GLU A 98 -1.35 -10.81 12.25
N LYS A 99 -2.52 -11.01 12.88
CA LYS A 99 -3.33 -12.22 12.70
C LYS A 99 -3.76 -12.40 11.24
N PHE A 100 -4.13 -11.32 10.55
CA PHE A 100 -4.49 -11.36 9.13
C PHE A 100 -3.33 -11.89 8.28
N PHE A 101 -2.15 -11.28 8.38
CA PHE A 101 -0.98 -11.70 7.58
C PHE A 101 -0.43 -13.08 7.95
N ARG A 102 -0.56 -13.51 9.22
CA ARG A 102 -0.19 -14.88 9.63
C ARG A 102 -1.14 -15.94 9.09
N SER A 103 -2.44 -15.64 9.01
CA SER A 103 -3.47 -16.61 8.59
C SER A 103 -3.64 -16.71 7.08
N ARG A 104 -3.26 -15.67 6.33
CA ARG A 104 -3.30 -15.64 4.86
C ARG A 104 -1.95 -15.20 4.30
N PRO A 105 -1.19 -16.08 3.64
CA PRO A 105 -0.02 -15.64 2.89
C PRO A 105 -0.49 -14.76 1.73
N VAL A 106 -0.40 -13.43 1.90
CA VAL A 106 -0.69 -12.42 0.87
C VAL A 106 0.38 -12.44 -0.23
N VAL A 107 1.57 -12.92 0.12
CA VAL A 107 2.68 -13.21 -0.81
C VAL A 107 3.11 -14.65 -0.63
N SER A 108 3.20 -15.41 -1.72
CA SER A 108 3.79 -16.74 -1.64
C SER A 108 5.31 -16.61 -1.53
N LEU A 109 5.93 -17.32 -0.57
CA LEU A 109 7.39 -17.28 -0.37
C LEU A 109 8.15 -17.71 -1.64
N SER A 110 7.54 -18.53 -2.50
CA SER A 110 8.09 -18.93 -3.80
C SER A 110 8.23 -17.80 -4.82
N GLU A 111 7.49 -16.70 -4.65
CA GLU A 111 7.53 -15.56 -5.59
C GLU A 111 8.45 -14.42 -5.13
N MET A 112 9.08 -14.57 -3.96
CA MET A 112 10.07 -13.62 -3.42
C MET A 112 11.53 -14.00 -3.73
N ILE A 113 11.77 -15.13 -4.41
CA ILE A 113 13.09 -15.65 -4.79
C ILE A 113 13.30 -15.52 -6.30
#